data_AF-A0AAW7ANY7-F1
#
_entry.id   AF-A0AAW7ANY7-F1
#
_cell.length_a   1.000
_cell.length_b   1.000
_cell.length_c   1.000
_cell.angle_alpha   90.00
_cell.angle_beta   90.00
_cell.angle_gamma   90.00
#
_symmetry.space_group_name_H-M   'P 1'
#
loop_
_entity.id
_entity.type
_entity.pdbx_description
1 polymer ?
#
loop_
_entity_poly.entity_id
_entity_poly.type
_entity_poly.pdbx_seq_one_letter_code
_entity_poly.pdbx_strand_id
1 'polypeptide(L)'
;MKKIMTIFGTRPEAIKMAPLVKELQKTKDLKPVVVITAQHREMLDGVLKTFEIIPDYDLDIMEQNQTLSKITSKVITKLDSIIQKEKPDMILVHGDTMTTFAGGLAAFYNQISIGHVEAGLRTWDKYSPFPEEMNRQMVGIMSDLNFAPTNNAAQNLRDENKPESTIVITGNTAIDAMETTIKEDYYSEITTKHKKKRVILLTAHRRENIGEPMHNIFKAVRNIADQYEDVVVVYPMHKNPKVREIAEIYLKNHNRIELIEPLDVIDFHNFANQAYLILTDSGGVQEEAPSLGKPVLVLRDSTERPEGVKAGTLKVIGTSEDAVFEATQQLLEDESQYAKMSEARNPYGGPDMAVKSVEKLMDVPIDHYASINMDSVSTLIDEINGVDVVSNGDFKVRDYVFEKGKKHHMNGDEALAFMRSRKEAGAGGDEGRQARQQLVIEAVANKSLKPSSIPKINTIFDAVEDNVQTNLSLTELNDIRSDYQSAQETVNRHTLNGENTMGDDGLYYFYPGDNEKIIKDYKDNLKLDK
;
A
#
# COMPACT_ATOMS: atom_id res chain seq x y z
N MET A 1 13.25 -16.15 -25.96
CA MET A 1 12.08 -15.55 -25.30
C MET A 1 11.47 -16.60 -24.39
N LYS A 2 11.48 -16.35 -23.08
CA LYS A 2 10.95 -17.28 -22.06
C LYS A 2 9.43 -17.17 -22.02
N LYS A 3 8.72 -18.30 -21.98
CA LYS A 3 7.26 -18.31 -21.95
C LYS A 3 6.76 -18.35 -20.50
N ILE A 4 6.02 -17.34 -20.11
CA ILE A 4 5.47 -17.20 -18.75
C ILE A 4 3.96 -17.34 -18.83
N MET A 5 3.42 -18.40 -18.21
CA MET A 5 1.99 -18.64 -18.17
C MET A 5 1.40 -18.10 -16.87
N THR A 6 0.35 -17.31 -16.92
CA THR A 6 -0.38 -16.82 -15.74
C THR A 6 -1.71 -17.56 -15.63
N ILE A 7 -2.06 -18.00 -14.42
CA ILE A 7 -3.31 -18.75 -14.17
C ILE A 7 -4.08 -18.09 -13.02
N PHE A 8 -5.31 -17.65 -13.29
CA PHE A 8 -6.21 -17.07 -12.30
C PHE A 8 -7.67 -17.30 -12.67
N GLY A 9 -8.60 -17.20 -11.71
CA GLY A 9 -9.98 -17.65 -11.90
C GLY A 9 -11.07 -16.74 -11.38
N THR A 10 -10.73 -15.83 -10.47
CA THR A 10 -11.68 -15.01 -9.73
C THR A 10 -11.45 -13.52 -9.98
N ARG A 11 -12.45 -12.69 -9.65
CA ARG A 11 -12.34 -11.22 -9.74
C ARG A 11 -11.15 -10.68 -8.91
N PRO A 12 -10.95 -11.05 -7.63
CA PRO A 12 -9.80 -10.56 -6.86
C PRO A 12 -8.45 -10.95 -7.46
N GLU A 13 -8.29 -12.21 -7.90
CA GLU A 13 -7.04 -12.63 -8.56
C GLU A 13 -6.80 -11.85 -9.85
N ALA A 14 -7.84 -11.61 -10.65
CA ALA A 14 -7.69 -10.87 -11.91
C ALA A 14 -7.28 -9.41 -11.70
N ILE A 15 -7.82 -8.75 -10.66
CA ILE A 15 -7.43 -7.38 -10.30
C ILE A 15 -5.94 -7.34 -9.95
N LYS A 16 -5.49 -8.27 -9.10
CA LYS A 16 -4.09 -8.33 -8.63
C LYS A 16 -3.11 -8.84 -9.69
N MET A 17 -3.53 -9.75 -10.56
CA MET A 17 -2.68 -10.27 -11.64
C MET A 17 -2.63 -9.36 -12.86
N ALA A 18 -3.59 -8.44 -13.04
CA ALA A 18 -3.64 -7.59 -14.22
C ALA A 18 -2.40 -6.69 -14.42
N PRO A 19 -1.90 -5.98 -13.39
CA PRO A 19 -0.65 -5.22 -13.51
C PRO A 19 0.53 -6.09 -13.92
N LEU A 20 0.64 -7.28 -13.32
CA LEU A 20 1.69 -8.25 -13.63
C LEU A 20 1.59 -8.75 -15.08
N VAL A 21 0.40 -9.08 -15.56
CA VAL A 21 0.17 -9.47 -16.96
C VAL A 21 0.58 -8.35 -17.91
N LYS A 22 0.24 -7.09 -17.60
CA LYS A 22 0.65 -5.93 -18.41
C LYS A 22 2.16 -5.75 -18.44
N GLU A 23 2.83 -5.95 -17.33
CA GLU A 23 4.29 -5.84 -17.28
C GLU A 23 4.98 -6.96 -18.08
N LEU A 24 4.45 -8.19 -18.00
CA LEU A 24 4.90 -9.30 -18.82
C LEU A 24 4.72 -9.02 -20.33
N GLN A 25 3.61 -8.38 -20.72
CA GLN A 25 3.33 -7.99 -22.12
C GLN A 25 4.28 -6.91 -22.64
N LYS A 26 4.76 -6.00 -21.78
CA LYS A 26 5.73 -4.95 -22.13
C LYS A 26 7.16 -5.49 -22.26
N THR A 27 7.48 -6.61 -21.63
CA THR A 27 8.84 -7.15 -21.53
C THR A 27 9.24 -7.94 -22.78
N LYS A 28 10.16 -7.41 -23.59
CA LYS A 28 10.57 -7.98 -24.90
C LYS A 28 11.10 -9.41 -24.86
N ASP A 29 11.72 -9.82 -23.74
CA ASP A 29 12.33 -11.16 -23.61
C ASP A 29 11.37 -12.23 -23.06
N LEU A 30 10.14 -11.83 -22.73
CA LEU A 30 9.10 -12.70 -22.20
C LEU A 30 7.94 -12.85 -23.19
N LYS A 31 7.37 -14.05 -23.24
CA LYS A 31 6.13 -14.35 -23.97
C LYS A 31 5.05 -14.69 -22.94
N PRO A 32 4.13 -13.78 -22.63
CA PRO A 32 3.02 -14.08 -21.73
C PRO A 32 2.04 -15.07 -22.39
N VAL A 33 1.47 -15.95 -21.58
CA VAL A 33 0.30 -16.76 -21.90
C VAL A 33 -0.69 -16.62 -20.76
N VAL A 34 -1.87 -16.08 -21.03
CA VAL A 34 -2.89 -15.81 -20.00
C VAL A 34 -3.94 -16.89 -20.03
N VAL A 35 -4.09 -17.63 -18.93
CA VAL A 35 -5.09 -18.69 -18.77
C VAL A 35 -6.07 -18.28 -17.67
N ILE A 36 -7.35 -18.22 -18.02
CA ILE A 36 -8.41 -17.99 -17.04
C ILE A 36 -9.23 -19.25 -16.82
N THR A 37 -9.56 -19.53 -15.56
CA THR A 37 -10.46 -20.64 -15.24
C THR A 37 -11.95 -20.24 -15.26
N ALA A 38 -12.23 -18.93 -15.13
CA ALA A 38 -13.56 -18.33 -15.16
C ALA A 38 -14.53 -18.84 -14.07
N GLN A 39 -14.08 -18.93 -12.81
CA GLN A 39 -14.95 -19.28 -11.67
C GLN A 39 -16.09 -18.26 -11.46
N HIS A 40 -15.90 -17.00 -11.85
CA HIS A 40 -16.92 -15.95 -11.76
C HIS A 40 -16.98 -15.16 -13.08
N ARG A 41 -17.43 -15.81 -14.15
CA ARG A 41 -17.36 -15.32 -15.54
C ARG A 41 -17.69 -13.83 -15.72
N GLU A 42 -18.91 -13.42 -15.36
CA GLU A 42 -19.36 -12.03 -15.58
C GLU A 42 -18.50 -10.99 -14.87
N MET A 43 -18.08 -11.29 -13.62
CA MET A 43 -17.28 -10.39 -12.81
C MET A 43 -15.81 -10.36 -13.25
N LEU A 44 -15.30 -11.49 -13.74
CA LEU A 44 -13.96 -11.61 -14.29
C LEU A 44 -13.83 -10.86 -15.62
N ASP A 45 -14.79 -11.03 -16.53
CA ASP A 45 -14.81 -10.38 -17.84
C ASP A 45 -14.80 -8.85 -17.72
N GLY A 46 -15.50 -8.30 -16.72
CA GLY A 46 -15.45 -6.87 -16.41
C GLY A 46 -14.04 -6.37 -16.08
N VAL A 47 -13.31 -7.11 -15.24
CA VAL A 47 -11.91 -6.78 -14.90
C VAL A 47 -11.01 -6.89 -16.11
N LEU A 48 -11.10 -8.00 -16.86
CA LEU A 48 -10.28 -8.19 -18.07
C LEU A 48 -10.49 -7.08 -19.09
N LYS A 49 -11.73 -6.62 -19.26
CA LYS A 49 -12.05 -5.48 -20.12
C LYS A 49 -11.44 -4.18 -19.60
N THR A 50 -11.60 -3.89 -18.31
CA THR A 50 -11.01 -2.70 -17.66
C THR A 50 -9.51 -2.61 -17.87
N PHE A 51 -8.81 -3.73 -17.70
CA PHE A 51 -7.38 -3.79 -17.88
C PHE A 51 -6.98 -4.13 -19.31
N GLU A 52 -7.89 -4.20 -20.28
CA GLU A 52 -7.59 -4.58 -21.67
C GLU A 52 -6.72 -5.84 -21.79
N ILE A 53 -7.07 -6.89 -21.05
CA ILE A 53 -6.40 -8.20 -21.07
C ILE A 53 -7.25 -9.18 -21.86
N ILE A 54 -6.66 -9.77 -22.88
CA ILE A 54 -7.28 -10.85 -23.67
C ILE A 54 -6.66 -12.17 -23.22
N PRO A 55 -7.45 -13.10 -22.64
CA PRO A 55 -6.94 -14.42 -22.28
C PRO A 55 -6.62 -15.25 -23.54
N ASP A 56 -5.47 -15.92 -23.55
CA ASP A 56 -5.13 -16.90 -24.60
C ASP A 56 -5.96 -18.18 -24.47
N TYR A 57 -6.28 -18.54 -23.23
CA TYR A 57 -7.06 -19.71 -22.89
C TYR A 57 -8.12 -19.38 -21.84
N ASP A 58 -9.33 -19.86 -22.10
CA ASP A 58 -10.46 -19.76 -21.21
C ASP A 58 -11.02 -21.16 -20.96
N LEU A 59 -10.89 -21.65 -19.72
CA LEU A 59 -11.29 -23.00 -19.38
C LEU A 59 -12.80 -23.14 -19.18
N ASP A 60 -13.54 -22.04 -18.99
CA ASP A 60 -14.99 -22.01 -18.78
C ASP A 60 -15.49 -23.18 -17.91
N ILE A 61 -15.01 -23.27 -16.66
CA ILE A 61 -15.19 -24.48 -15.84
C ILE A 61 -16.52 -24.52 -15.08
N MET A 62 -17.20 -23.38 -14.94
CA MET A 62 -18.32 -23.23 -14.02
C MET A 62 -19.57 -23.99 -14.46
N GLU A 63 -20.09 -24.79 -13.54
CA GLU A 63 -21.40 -25.43 -13.65
C GLU A 63 -22.13 -25.29 -12.30
N GLN A 64 -23.46 -25.40 -12.30
CA GLN A 64 -24.24 -25.31 -11.06
C GLN A 64 -23.92 -26.47 -10.11
N ASN A 65 -23.84 -26.19 -8.79
CA ASN A 65 -23.72 -27.16 -7.71
C ASN A 65 -22.48 -28.08 -7.78
N GLN A 66 -21.34 -27.58 -8.25
CA GLN A 66 -20.08 -28.33 -8.24
C GLN A 66 -19.49 -28.41 -6.83
N THR A 67 -18.96 -29.59 -6.47
CA THR A 67 -18.13 -29.75 -5.26
C THR A 67 -16.70 -29.28 -5.54
N LEU A 68 -15.96 -28.92 -4.48
CA LEU A 68 -14.54 -28.55 -4.61
C LEU A 68 -13.76 -29.60 -5.42
N SER A 69 -13.91 -30.89 -5.11
CA SER A 69 -13.23 -31.98 -5.82
C SER A 69 -13.53 -32.03 -7.33
N LYS A 70 -14.78 -31.74 -7.75
CA LYS A 70 -15.15 -31.70 -9.17
C LYS A 70 -14.47 -30.52 -9.87
N ILE A 71 -14.45 -29.36 -9.23
CA ILE A 71 -13.77 -28.16 -9.74
C ILE A 71 -12.27 -28.42 -9.86
N THR A 72 -11.63 -28.98 -8.82
CA THR A 72 -10.19 -29.31 -8.84
C THR A 72 -9.86 -30.22 -10.02
N SER A 73 -10.60 -31.32 -10.16
CA SER A 73 -10.36 -32.30 -11.22
C SER A 73 -10.50 -31.68 -12.61
N LYS A 74 -11.54 -30.88 -12.84
CA LYS A 74 -11.79 -30.23 -14.14
C LYS A 74 -10.69 -29.24 -14.50
N VAL A 75 -10.22 -28.42 -13.55
CA VAL A 75 -9.13 -27.46 -13.77
C VAL A 75 -7.84 -28.19 -14.11
N ILE A 76 -7.44 -29.19 -13.33
CA ILE A 76 -6.20 -29.94 -13.56
C ILE A 76 -6.21 -30.61 -14.94
N THR A 77 -7.28 -31.32 -15.29
CA THR A 77 -7.37 -32.02 -16.59
C THR A 77 -7.32 -31.06 -17.77
N LYS A 78 -8.00 -29.90 -17.69
CA LYS A 78 -7.95 -28.91 -18.77
C LYS A 78 -6.58 -28.23 -18.86
N LEU A 79 -5.99 -27.84 -17.72
CA LEU A 79 -4.68 -27.21 -17.68
C LEU A 79 -3.58 -28.14 -18.21
N ASP A 80 -3.62 -29.43 -17.89
CA ASP A 80 -2.63 -30.40 -18.38
C ASP A 80 -2.48 -30.35 -19.91
N SER A 81 -3.60 -30.38 -20.63
CA SER A 81 -3.59 -30.29 -22.10
C SER A 81 -3.00 -28.98 -22.64
N ILE A 82 -3.23 -27.87 -21.94
CA ILE A 82 -2.73 -26.54 -22.33
C ILE A 82 -1.24 -26.42 -22.01
N ILE A 83 -0.80 -26.91 -20.84
CA ILE A 83 0.60 -26.90 -20.43
C ILE A 83 1.44 -27.77 -21.37
N GLN A 84 0.96 -28.95 -21.76
CA GLN A 84 1.66 -29.81 -22.74
C GLN A 84 1.76 -29.17 -24.12
N LYS A 85 0.74 -28.39 -24.53
CA LYS A 85 0.73 -27.65 -25.80
C LYS A 85 1.68 -26.45 -25.75
N GLU A 86 1.57 -25.61 -24.73
CA GLU A 86 2.31 -24.36 -24.64
C GLU A 86 3.74 -24.54 -24.15
N LYS A 87 4.01 -25.53 -23.29
CA LYS A 87 5.32 -25.77 -22.66
C LYS A 87 5.92 -24.48 -22.07
N PRO A 88 5.22 -23.82 -21.14
CA PRO A 88 5.74 -22.62 -20.50
C PRO A 88 7.04 -22.93 -19.74
N ASP A 89 7.95 -21.96 -19.65
CA ASP A 89 9.16 -22.07 -18.82
C ASP A 89 8.82 -21.89 -17.33
N MET A 90 7.77 -21.13 -17.02
CA MET A 90 7.26 -20.93 -15.67
C MET A 90 5.76 -20.65 -15.67
N ILE A 91 5.07 -21.09 -14.63
CA ILE A 91 3.67 -20.81 -14.36
C ILE A 91 3.56 -19.92 -13.12
N LEU A 92 2.85 -18.81 -13.23
CA LEU A 92 2.54 -17.89 -12.15
C LEU A 92 1.09 -18.10 -11.69
N VAL A 93 0.93 -18.35 -10.39
CA VAL A 93 -0.36 -18.52 -9.71
C VAL A 93 -0.47 -17.51 -8.58
N HIS A 94 -1.69 -17.10 -8.22
CA HIS A 94 -1.93 -16.01 -7.28
C HIS A 94 -2.67 -16.45 -6.02
N GLY A 95 -2.19 -16.07 -4.84
CA GLY A 95 -2.94 -16.11 -3.59
C GLY A 95 -3.28 -17.53 -3.11
N ASP A 96 -4.56 -17.82 -2.87
CA ASP A 96 -4.99 -18.95 -2.06
C ASP A 96 -6.24 -19.67 -2.60
N THR A 97 -6.62 -19.39 -3.84
CA THR A 97 -7.81 -19.96 -4.40
C THR A 97 -7.59 -21.42 -4.79
N MET A 98 -8.70 -22.08 -5.05
CA MET A 98 -8.71 -23.41 -5.67
C MET A 98 -8.05 -23.41 -7.06
N THR A 99 -8.13 -22.31 -7.81
CA THR A 99 -7.44 -22.15 -9.10
C THR A 99 -5.93 -22.12 -8.87
N THR A 100 -5.46 -21.42 -7.84
CA THR A 100 -4.05 -21.35 -7.45
C THR A 100 -3.48 -22.72 -7.17
N PHE A 101 -4.17 -23.49 -6.31
CA PHE A 101 -3.75 -24.85 -5.96
C PHE A 101 -3.76 -25.79 -7.18
N ALA A 102 -4.86 -25.82 -7.93
CA ALA A 102 -4.98 -26.69 -9.10
C ALA A 102 -3.99 -26.32 -10.21
N GLY A 103 -3.70 -25.02 -10.39
CA GLY A 103 -2.69 -24.51 -11.31
C GLY A 103 -1.28 -24.92 -10.91
N GLY A 104 -0.92 -24.76 -9.64
CA GLY A 104 0.36 -25.23 -9.11
C GLY A 104 0.53 -26.74 -9.22
N LEU A 105 -0.51 -27.52 -8.92
CA LEU A 105 -0.45 -28.98 -9.03
C LEU A 105 -0.31 -29.46 -10.49
N ALA A 106 -1.02 -28.83 -11.42
CA ALA A 106 -0.91 -29.14 -12.85
C ALA A 106 0.49 -28.79 -13.41
N ALA A 107 1.07 -27.66 -12.96
CA ALA A 107 2.43 -27.26 -13.29
C ALA A 107 3.46 -28.28 -12.77
N PHE A 108 3.31 -28.70 -11.51
CA PHE A 108 4.17 -29.70 -10.87
C PHE A 108 4.14 -31.05 -11.62
N TYR A 109 2.96 -31.57 -11.97
CA TYR A 109 2.85 -32.81 -12.75
C TYR A 109 3.50 -32.74 -14.13
N ASN A 110 3.56 -31.54 -14.72
CA ASN A 110 4.23 -31.29 -16.00
C ASN A 110 5.70 -30.87 -15.84
N GLN A 111 6.25 -30.88 -14.63
CA GLN A 111 7.63 -30.50 -14.32
C GLN A 111 7.98 -29.08 -14.80
N ILE A 112 7.03 -28.15 -14.65
CA ILE A 112 7.21 -26.73 -14.97
C ILE A 112 7.48 -25.94 -13.69
N SER A 113 8.37 -24.95 -13.74
CA SER A 113 8.66 -24.09 -12.61
C SER A 113 7.44 -23.26 -12.19
N ILE A 114 7.29 -23.01 -10.89
CA ILE A 114 6.12 -22.35 -10.29
C ILE A 114 6.56 -21.08 -9.55
N GLY A 115 5.93 -19.95 -9.90
CA GLY A 115 5.98 -18.71 -9.12
C GLY A 115 4.65 -18.46 -8.40
N HIS A 116 4.69 -18.30 -7.09
CA HIS A 116 3.52 -18.02 -6.26
C HIS A 116 3.47 -16.54 -5.91
N VAL A 117 2.56 -15.82 -6.55
CA VAL A 117 2.26 -14.40 -6.28
C VAL A 117 1.39 -14.31 -5.03
N GLU A 118 1.67 -13.36 -4.13
CA GLU A 118 1.03 -13.24 -2.82
C GLU A 118 1.29 -14.46 -1.92
N ALA A 119 2.54 -14.94 -1.90
CA ALA A 119 2.95 -16.08 -1.10
C ALA A 119 3.08 -15.72 0.40
N GLY A 120 2.96 -16.74 1.26
CA GLY A 120 3.36 -16.64 2.67
C GLY A 120 2.33 -16.11 3.68
N LEU A 121 1.11 -15.77 3.26
CA LEU A 121 0.03 -15.43 4.21
C LEU A 121 -0.41 -16.66 5.01
N ARG A 122 -0.61 -16.54 6.32
CA ARG A 122 -0.98 -17.68 7.19
C ARG A 122 -1.97 -17.29 8.29
N THR A 123 -2.90 -18.21 8.57
CA THR A 123 -3.67 -18.24 9.83
C THR A 123 -3.29 -19.42 10.72
N TRP A 124 -2.63 -20.43 10.15
CA TRP A 124 -2.27 -21.70 10.80
C TRP A 124 -3.48 -22.56 11.22
N ASP A 125 -4.69 -22.17 10.83
CA ASP A 125 -5.91 -22.96 11.00
C ASP A 125 -6.40 -23.45 9.63
N LYS A 126 -6.22 -24.74 9.37
CA LYS A 126 -6.63 -25.40 8.12
C LYS A 126 -8.13 -25.27 7.78
N TYR A 127 -8.98 -24.96 8.76
CA TYR A 127 -10.41 -24.80 8.56
C TYR A 127 -10.86 -23.33 8.63
N SER A 128 -9.94 -22.38 8.80
CA SER A 128 -10.27 -20.97 8.89
C SER A 128 -9.14 -20.07 8.35
N PRO A 129 -9.29 -19.48 7.16
CA PRO A 129 -10.38 -19.67 6.18
C PRO A 129 -10.28 -21.02 5.45
N PHE A 130 -11.44 -21.63 5.16
CA PHE A 130 -11.56 -22.89 4.44
C PHE A 130 -12.13 -22.70 3.02
N PRO A 131 -11.46 -23.24 1.97
CA PRO A 131 -10.25 -24.08 1.98
C PRO A 131 -8.92 -23.32 1.80
N GLU A 132 -8.95 -21.99 1.86
CA GLU A 132 -7.86 -21.12 1.40
C GLU A 132 -6.54 -21.34 2.17
N GLU A 133 -6.58 -21.61 3.48
CA GLU A 133 -5.36 -21.88 4.26
C GLU A 133 -4.59 -23.09 3.72
N MET A 134 -5.29 -24.17 3.42
CA MET A 134 -4.63 -25.36 2.86
C MET A 134 -4.16 -25.12 1.43
N ASN A 135 -4.92 -24.39 0.60
CA ASN A 135 -4.53 -24.12 -0.77
C ASN A 135 -3.18 -23.38 -0.84
N ARG A 136 -3.00 -22.30 -0.06
CA ARG A 136 -1.77 -21.50 -0.06
C ARG A 136 -0.58 -22.22 0.56
N GLN A 137 -0.80 -23.08 1.56
CA GLN A 137 0.27 -23.93 2.10
C GLN A 137 0.71 -24.99 1.08
N MET A 138 -0.25 -25.68 0.44
CA MET A 138 0.05 -26.72 -0.56
C MET A 138 0.79 -26.16 -1.77
N VAL A 139 0.35 -25.02 -2.32
CA VAL A 139 1.05 -24.40 -3.44
C VAL A 139 2.43 -23.87 -3.04
N GLY A 140 2.58 -23.33 -1.82
CA GLY A 140 3.87 -22.89 -1.29
C GLY A 140 4.89 -24.02 -1.12
N ILE A 141 4.45 -25.28 -1.00
CA ILE A 141 5.36 -26.46 -1.03
C ILE A 141 5.86 -26.75 -2.45
N MET A 142 5.03 -26.51 -3.46
CA MET A 142 5.36 -26.80 -4.86
C MET A 142 6.10 -25.64 -5.55
N SER A 143 6.16 -24.46 -4.94
CA SER A 143 6.65 -23.25 -5.59
C SER A 143 8.17 -23.13 -5.58
N ASP A 144 8.74 -22.79 -6.74
CA ASP A 144 10.17 -22.52 -6.90
C ASP A 144 10.52 -21.06 -6.54
N LEU A 145 9.59 -20.13 -6.76
CA LEU A 145 9.68 -18.73 -6.36
C LEU A 145 8.42 -18.32 -5.59
N ASN A 146 8.62 -17.62 -4.49
CA ASN A 146 7.58 -17.18 -3.57
C ASN A 146 7.64 -15.65 -3.46
N PHE A 147 6.69 -14.96 -4.09
CA PHE A 147 6.59 -13.50 -4.06
C PHE A 147 5.74 -13.08 -2.87
N ALA A 148 6.40 -12.84 -1.74
CA ALA A 148 5.77 -12.44 -0.50
C ALA A 148 5.43 -10.94 -0.53
N PRO A 149 4.23 -10.52 -0.11
CA PRO A 149 3.86 -9.11 -0.12
C PRO A 149 4.49 -8.33 1.03
N THR A 150 4.80 -8.98 2.16
CA THR A 150 5.36 -8.34 3.36
C THR A 150 6.50 -9.17 3.97
N ASN A 151 7.30 -8.53 4.83
CA ASN A 151 8.30 -9.21 5.65
C ASN A 151 7.71 -10.32 6.53
N ASN A 152 6.49 -10.13 7.03
CA ASN A 152 5.79 -11.12 7.84
C ASN A 152 5.38 -12.35 7.02
N ALA A 153 4.87 -12.14 5.80
CA ALA A 153 4.60 -13.23 4.88
C ALA A 153 5.88 -13.99 4.48
N ALA A 154 6.99 -13.27 4.26
CA ALA A 154 8.30 -13.88 4.05
C ALA A 154 8.76 -14.69 5.28
N GLN A 155 8.55 -14.16 6.49
CA GLN A 155 8.91 -14.86 7.72
C GLN A 155 8.13 -16.17 7.88
N ASN A 156 6.82 -16.19 7.60
CA ASN A 156 6.04 -17.42 7.61
C ASN A 156 6.63 -18.49 6.65
N LEU A 157 7.13 -18.09 5.48
CA LEU A 157 7.78 -19.01 4.55
C LEU A 157 9.12 -19.53 5.11
N ARG A 158 9.90 -18.67 5.77
CA ARG A 158 11.14 -19.07 6.48
C ARG A 158 10.84 -20.05 7.61
N ASP A 159 9.78 -19.83 8.37
CA ASP A 159 9.36 -20.69 9.47
C ASP A 159 8.92 -22.08 8.96
N GLU A 160 8.40 -22.15 7.72
CA GLU A 160 8.15 -23.41 7.01
C GLU A 160 9.39 -23.97 6.27
N ASN A 161 10.58 -23.44 6.58
CA ASN A 161 11.88 -23.91 6.09
C ASN A 161 12.11 -23.73 4.57
N LYS A 162 11.48 -22.73 3.95
CA LYS A 162 11.75 -22.40 2.53
C LYS A 162 13.15 -21.78 2.39
N PRO A 163 13.94 -22.13 1.36
CA PRO A 163 15.24 -21.51 1.16
C PRO A 163 15.10 -20.01 0.87
N GLU A 164 15.97 -19.19 1.47
CA GLU A 164 15.92 -17.72 1.31
C GLU A 164 15.98 -17.28 -0.15
N SER A 165 16.76 -17.98 -0.99
CA SER A 165 16.89 -17.71 -2.42
C SER A 165 15.59 -17.88 -3.22
N THR A 166 14.56 -18.50 -2.63
CA THR A 166 13.24 -18.70 -3.25
C THR A 166 12.23 -17.64 -2.82
N ILE A 167 12.55 -16.82 -1.82
CA ILE A 167 11.63 -15.84 -1.23
C ILE A 167 12.00 -14.46 -1.75
N VAL A 168 11.03 -13.77 -2.36
CA VAL A 168 11.21 -12.40 -2.87
C VAL A 168 10.12 -11.53 -2.27
N ILE A 169 10.51 -10.48 -1.56
CA ILE A 169 9.57 -9.50 -1.01
C ILE A 169 9.24 -8.48 -2.11
N THR A 170 7.95 -8.33 -2.42
CA THR A 170 7.48 -7.61 -3.60
C THR A 170 6.52 -6.45 -3.32
N GLY A 171 5.92 -6.37 -2.13
CA GLY A 171 4.69 -5.58 -1.94
C GLY A 171 3.46 -6.33 -2.48
N ASN A 172 2.27 -5.74 -2.37
CA ASN A 172 1.05 -6.36 -2.90
C ASN A 172 0.64 -5.74 -4.24
N THR A 173 0.39 -6.58 -5.25
CA THR A 173 -0.02 -6.14 -6.59
C THR A 173 -1.39 -5.48 -6.65
N ALA A 174 -2.19 -5.53 -5.58
CA ALA A 174 -3.38 -4.69 -5.44
C ALA A 174 -3.04 -3.20 -5.49
N ILE A 175 -1.85 -2.80 -5.03
CA ILE A 175 -1.43 -1.39 -5.09
C ILE A 175 -1.20 -0.97 -6.54
N ASP A 176 -0.47 -1.77 -7.31
CA ASP A 176 -0.25 -1.51 -8.73
C ASP A 176 -1.59 -1.43 -9.51
N ALA A 177 -2.58 -2.23 -9.11
CA ALA A 177 -3.91 -2.17 -9.71
C ALA A 177 -4.63 -0.85 -9.42
N MET A 178 -4.47 -0.27 -8.23
CA MET A 178 -5.06 1.01 -7.86
C MET A 178 -4.52 2.18 -8.69
N GLU A 179 -3.22 2.17 -9.03
CA GLU A 179 -2.60 3.21 -9.86
C GLU A 179 -3.30 3.36 -11.22
N THR A 180 -3.77 2.26 -11.80
CA THR A 180 -4.40 2.25 -13.13
C THR A 180 -5.93 2.49 -13.11
N THR A 181 -6.54 2.44 -11.94
CA THR A 181 -8.01 2.45 -11.78
C THR A 181 -8.52 3.73 -11.13
N ILE A 182 -7.70 4.41 -10.33
CA ILE A 182 -8.01 5.74 -9.80
C ILE A 182 -7.87 6.76 -10.92
N LYS A 183 -8.90 7.59 -11.12
CA LYS A 183 -8.94 8.61 -12.19
C LYS A 183 -9.19 9.98 -11.58
N GLU A 184 -8.40 10.97 -11.98
CA GLU A 184 -8.57 12.35 -11.49
C GLU A 184 -9.93 12.95 -11.86
N ASP A 185 -10.44 12.60 -13.04
CA ASP A 185 -11.71 13.07 -13.59
C ASP A 185 -12.88 12.13 -13.29
N TYR A 186 -12.73 11.22 -12.32
CA TYR A 186 -13.78 10.27 -11.98
C TYR A 186 -15.10 10.98 -11.58
N TYR A 187 -16.15 10.64 -12.31
CA TYR A 187 -17.49 11.17 -12.10
C TYR A 187 -18.44 10.09 -11.58
N SER A 188 -19.14 10.43 -10.49
CA SER A 188 -20.32 9.69 -10.05
C SER A 188 -21.41 10.68 -9.64
N GLU A 189 -22.67 10.34 -9.94
CA GLU A 189 -23.82 11.13 -9.48
C GLU A 189 -23.85 11.24 -7.95
N ILE A 190 -23.44 10.18 -7.25
CA ILE A 190 -23.42 10.11 -5.79
C ILE A 190 -22.38 11.05 -5.20
N THR A 191 -21.15 11.02 -5.74
CA THR A 191 -20.06 11.89 -5.27
C THR A 191 -20.36 13.35 -5.58
N THR A 192 -21.02 13.62 -6.71
CA THR A 192 -21.49 14.96 -7.08
C THR A 192 -22.61 15.45 -6.17
N LYS A 193 -23.62 14.61 -5.89
CA LYS A 193 -24.75 14.91 -4.99
C LYS A 193 -24.28 15.30 -3.59
N HIS A 194 -23.23 14.63 -3.11
CA HIS A 194 -22.69 14.80 -1.75
C HIS A 194 -21.37 15.57 -1.72
N LYS A 195 -21.11 16.40 -2.73
CA LYS A 195 -19.90 17.21 -2.80
C LYS A 195 -19.74 18.06 -1.53
N LYS A 196 -18.51 18.11 -0.99
CA LYS A 196 -18.12 18.79 0.27
C LYS A 196 -18.57 18.10 1.58
N LYS A 197 -19.21 16.93 1.50
CA LYS A 197 -19.50 16.11 2.69
C LYS A 197 -18.38 15.11 2.93
N ARG A 198 -18.22 14.69 4.19
CA ARG A 198 -17.32 13.59 4.55
C ARG A 198 -18.00 12.28 4.18
N VAL A 199 -17.43 11.57 3.20
CA VAL A 199 -17.97 10.30 2.73
C VAL A 199 -17.40 9.16 3.55
N ILE A 200 -18.28 8.36 4.11
CA ILE A 200 -17.96 7.10 4.76
C ILE A 200 -18.28 5.98 3.75
N LEU A 201 -17.26 5.24 3.32
CA LEU A 201 -17.46 4.05 2.50
C LEU A 201 -17.65 2.85 3.42
N LEU A 202 -18.82 2.22 3.36
CA LEU A 202 -19.15 1.04 4.14
C LEU A 202 -19.13 -0.20 3.25
N THR A 203 -18.49 -1.27 3.71
CA THR A 203 -18.69 -2.61 3.14
C THR A 203 -18.77 -3.65 4.25
N ALA A 204 -19.87 -4.42 4.29
CA ALA A 204 -20.04 -5.51 5.24
C ALA A 204 -20.68 -6.71 4.54
N HIS A 205 -20.02 -7.87 4.58
CA HIS A 205 -20.50 -9.09 3.91
C HIS A 205 -19.95 -10.41 4.47
N ARG A 206 -19.11 -10.37 5.50
CA ARG A 206 -18.52 -11.58 6.11
C ARG A 206 -19.61 -12.47 6.71
N ARG A 207 -19.44 -13.79 6.60
CA ARG A 207 -20.47 -14.77 7.00
C ARG A 207 -20.70 -14.75 8.51
N GLU A 208 -19.61 -14.63 9.26
CA GLU A 208 -19.59 -14.49 10.72
C GLU A 208 -20.32 -13.25 11.22
N ASN A 209 -20.44 -12.21 10.40
CA ASN A 209 -21.13 -10.98 10.76
C ASN A 209 -22.65 -11.06 10.53
N ILE A 210 -23.15 -11.98 9.69
CA ILE A 210 -24.58 -12.05 9.36
C ILE A 210 -25.40 -12.42 10.61
N GLY A 211 -26.32 -11.54 11.01
CA GLY A 211 -27.11 -11.67 12.23
C GLY A 211 -26.84 -10.51 13.17
N GLU A 212 -26.82 -10.77 14.48
CA GLU A 212 -26.69 -9.73 15.51
C GLU A 212 -25.49 -8.79 15.32
N PRO A 213 -24.29 -9.26 14.94
CA PRO A 213 -23.16 -8.37 14.65
C PRO A 213 -23.49 -7.33 13.57
N MET A 214 -24.13 -7.75 12.48
CA MET A 214 -24.52 -6.84 11.38
C MET A 214 -25.68 -5.92 11.76
N HIS A 215 -26.62 -6.36 12.60
CA HIS A 215 -27.63 -5.47 13.17
C HIS A 215 -26.95 -4.33 13.95
N ASN A 216 -25.96 -4.64 14.78
CA ASN A 216 -25.23 -3.67 15.59
C ASN A 216 -24.41 -2.69 14.74
N ILE A 217 -23.69 -3.18 13.74
CA ILE A 217 -22.95 -2.35 12.78
C ILE A 217 -23.89 -1.34 12.12
N PHE A 218 -25.04 -1.78 11.60
CA PHE A 218 -25.93 -0.87 10.87
C PHE A 218 -26.70 0.09 11.77
N LYS A 219 -27.02 -0.27 13.01
CA LYS A 219 -27.53 0.68 14.01
C LYS A 219 -26.52 1.79 14.29
N ALA A 220 -25.26 1.42 14.54
CA ALA A 220 -24.18 2.40 14.78
C ALA A 220 -24.00 3.34 13.57
N VAL A 221 -23.94 2.80 12.36
CA VAL A 221 -23.83 3.59 11.11
C VAL A 221 -25.03 4.52 10.94
N ARG A 222 -26.24 4.07 11.25
CA ARG A 222 -27.45 4.91 11.22
C ARG A 222 -27.33 6.06 12.21
N ASN A 223 -26.93 5.76 13.46
CA ASN A 223 -26.73 6.77 14.51
C ASN A 223 -25.69 7.82 14.10
N ILE A 224 -24.58 7.43 13.46
CA ILE A 224 -23.58 8.36 12.91
C ILE A 224 -24.22 9.27 11.85
N ALA A 225 -24.96 8.72 10.89
CA ALA A 225 -25.59 9.51 9.83
C ALA A 225 -26.69 10.46 10.34
N ASP A 226 -27.37 10.09 11.44
CA ASP A 226 -28.37 10.91 12.12
C ASP A 226 -27.71 12.07 12.91
N GLN A 227 -26.56 11.83 13.55
CA GLN A 227 -25.86 12.83 14.39
C GLN A 227 -24.98 13.82 13.61
N TYR A 228 -24.33 13.39 12.53
CA TYR A 228 -23.40 14.24 11.76
C TYR A 228 -24.01 14.63 10.40
N GLU A 229 -24.53 15.86 10.29
CA GLU A 229 -25.23 16.33 9.10
C GLU A 229 -24.35 16.43 7.83
N ASP A 230 -23.04 16.58 8.05
CA ASP A 230 -22.01 16.67 7.02
C ASP A 230 -21.40 15.31 6.64
N VAL A 231 -21.92 14.21 7.20
CA VAL A 231 -21.51 12.84 6.89
C VAL A 231 -22.50 12.19 5.92
N VAL A 232 -21.95 11.42 4.98
CA VAL A 232 -22.71 10.60 4.03
C VAL A 232 -22.14 9.19 4.04
N VAL A 233 -23.01 8.19 4.12
CA VAL A 233 -22.60 6.79 4.02
C VAL A 233 -22.92 6.29 2.64
N VAL A 234 -21.93 5.75 1.93
CA VAL A 234 -22.11 5.03 0.68
C VAL A 234 -21.89 3.54 0.97
N TYR A 235 -22.90 2.72 0.70
CA TYR A 235 -22.84 1.28 0.92
C TYR A 235 -23.17 0.49 -0.36
N PRO A 236 -22.14 -0.01 -1.07
CA PRO A 236 -22.30 -1.02 -2.12
C PRO A 236 -22.76 -2.35 -1.54
N MET A 237 -24.07 -2.61 -1.59
CA MET A 237 -24.69 -3.75 -0.91
C MET A 237 -24.36 -5.07 -1.59
N HIS A 238 -23.77 -6.00 -0.83
CA HIS A 238 -23.52 -7.36 -1.29
C HIS A 238 -24.82 -8.02 -1.81
N LYS A 239 -24.71 -8.93 -2.79
CA LYS A 239 -25.87 -9.63 -3.41
C LYS A 239 -26.57 -10.63 -2.48
N ASN A 240 -26.10 -10.80 -1.25
CA ASN A 240 -26.65 -11.80 -0.33
C ASN A 240 -27.98 -11.26 0.25
N PRO A 241 -29.11 -11.97 0.06
CA PRO A 241 -30.42 -11.49 0.50
C PRO A 241 -30.47 -11.16 2.00
N LYS A 242 -29.80 -11.96 2.85
CA LYS A 242 -29.79 -11.73 4.30
C LYS A 242 -29.08 -10.43 4.68
N VAL A 243 -27.99 -10.11 3.97
CA VAL A 243 -27.25 -8.85 4.18
C VAL A 243 -28.12 -7.67 3.79
N ARG A 244 -28.80 -7.76 2.63
CA ARG A 244 -29.72 -6.71 2.15
C ARG A 244 -30.91 -6.50 3.07
N GLU A 245 -31.52 -7.58 3.55
CA GLU A 245 -32.64 -7.52 4.51
C GLU A 245 -32.27 -6.75 5.77
N ILE A 246 -31.12 -7.07 6.39
CA ILE A 246 -30.65 -6.38 7.60
C ILE A 246 -30.29 -4.92 7.28
N ALA A 247 -29.64 -4.65 6.15
CA ALA A 247 -29.30 -3.29 5.72
C ALA A 247 -30.54 -2.42 5.53
N GLU A 248 -31.58 -2.96 4.88
CA GLU A 248 -32.82 -2.24 4.61
C GLU A 248 -33.61 -1.89 5.88
N ILE A 249 -33.48 -2.68 6.95
CA ILE A 249 -34.14 -2.39 8.24
C ILE A 249 -33.62 -1.08 8.86
N TYR A 250 -32.31 -0.83 8.83
CA TYR A 250 -31.70 0.32 9.53
C TYR A 250 -31.30 1.47 8.60
N LEU A 251 -30.85 1.17 7.40
CA LEU A 251 -30.16 2.13 6.54
C LEU A 251 -31.06 2.73 5.45
N LYS A 252 -32.21 2.11 5.17
CA LYS A 252 -33.16 2.60 4.16
C LYS A 252 -33.84 3.90 4.62
N ASN A 253 -34.35 4.66 3.66
CA ASN A 253 -35.10 5.91 3.88
C ASN A 253 -34.33 6.99 4.67
N HIS A 254 -33.01 7.03 4.53
CA HIS A 254 -32.17 8.12 5.04
C HIS A 254 -31.58 8.91 3.88
N ASN A 255 -31.70 10.24 3.92
CA ASN A 255 -31.30 11.12 2.81
C ASN A 255 -29.77 11.21 2.58
N ARG A 256 -28.96 10.76 3.55
CA ARG A 256 -27.49 10.73 3.51
C ARG A 256 -26.91 9.31 3.61
N ILE A 257 -27.74 8.27 3.43
CA ILE A 257 -27.25 6.89 3.29
C ILE A 257 -27.63 6.40 1.89
N GLU A 258 -26.62 6.19 1.05
CA GLU A 258 -26.76 5.71 -0.33
C GLU A 258 -26.55 4.20 -0.36
N LEU A 259 -27.66 3.46 -0.39
CA LEU A 259 -27.64 2.02 -0.64
C LEU A 259 -27.57 1.77 -2.14
N ILE A 260 -26.44 1.24 -2.61
CA ILE A 260 -26.17 1.07 -4.04
C ILE A 260 -25.84 -0.37 -4.40
N GLU A 261 -25.92 -0.68 -5.69
CA GLU A 261 -25.50 -1.98 -6.19
C GLU A 261 -23.97 -2.15 -6.09
N PRO A 262 -23.45 -3.40 -6.00
CA PRO A 262 -22.03 -3.65 -5.94
C PRO A 262 -21.28 -2.96 -7.07
N LEU A 263 -20.25 -2.21 -6.69
CA LEU A 263 -19.41 -1.46 -7.63
C LEU A 263 -18.45 -2.39 -8.38
N ASP A 264 -18.09 -2.00 -9.60
CA ASP A 264 -16.91 -2.53 -10.26
C ASP A 264 -15.62 -2.01 -9.59
N VAL A 265 -14.46 -2.48 -10.05
CA VAL A 265 -13.18 -2.14 -9.42
C VAL A 265 -12.80 -0.67 -9.61
N ILE A 266 -13.10 -0.07 -10.77
CA ILE A 266 -12.78 1.34 -11.06
C ILE A 266 -13.61 2.21 -10.13
N ASP A 267 -14.92 1.98 -10.12
CA ASP A 267 -15.82 2.76 -9.30
C ASP A 267 -15.44 2.60 -7.82
N PHE A 268 -15.23 1.37 -7.36
CA PHE A 268 -14.89 1.10 -5.97
C PHE A 268 -13.60 1.81 -5.53
N HIS A 269 -12.52 1.73 -6.30
CA HIS A 269 -11.26 2.41 -5.96
C HIS A 269 -11.41 3.92 -5.94
N ASN A 270 -12.21 4.50 -6.84
CA ASN A 270 -12.46 5.95 -6.82
C ASN A 270 -13.37 6.38 -5.66
N PHE A 271 -14.38 5.58 -5.30
CA PHE A 271 -15.16 5.80 -4.08
C PHE A 271 -14.29 5.71 -2.83
N ALA A 272 -13.36 4.75 -2.76
CA ALA A 272 -12.39 4.63 -1.67
C ALA A 272 -11.44 5.83 -1.63
N ASN A 273 -10.91 6.26 -2.78
CA ASN A 273 -10.02 7.42 -2.89
C ASN A 273 -10.72 8.74 -2.47
N GLN A 274 -12.01 8.87 -2.74
CA GLN A 274 -12.81 10.03 -2.34
C GLN A 274 -13.40 9.90 -0.92
N ALA A 275 -13.32 8.73 -0.28
CA ALA A 275 -13.78 8.55 1.08
C ALA A 275 -12.97 9.40 2.07
N TYR A 276 -13.62 9.80 3.15
CA TYR A 276 -12.98 10.35 4.35
C TYR A 276 -12.49 9.21 5.24
N LEU A 277 -13.35 8.21 5.51
CA LEU A 277 -12.97 7.00 6.24
C LEU A 277 -13.71 5.78 5.68
N ILE A 278 -13.17 4.59 5.94
CA ILE A 278 -13.74 3.33 5.44
C ILE A 278 -14.07 2.42 6.63
N LEU A 279 -15.30 1.89 6.67
CA LEU A 279 -15.67 0.80 7.58
C LEU A 279 -15.81 -0.50 6.76
N THR A 280 -15.06 -1.53 7.12
CA THR A 280 -15.01 -2.73 6.28
C THR A 280 -14.79 -4.01 7.07
N ASP A 281 -15.42 -5.10 6.63
CA ASP A 281 -15.03 -6.47 6.99
C ASP A 281 -14.29 -7.21 5.85
N SER A 282 -14.00 -6.50 4.75
CA SER A 282 -13.28 -7.04 3.59
C SER A 282 -11.76 -7.11 3.86
N GLY A 283 -11.15 -8.24 3.46
CA GLY A 283 -9.70 -8.43 3.56
C GLY A 283 -8.92 -7.61 2.53
N GLY A 284 -9.37 -7.57 1.27
CA GLY A 284 -8.69 -6.83 0.20
C GLY A 284 -8.68 -5.31 0.45
N VAL A 285 -9.80 -4.77 0.95
CA VAL A 285 -9.92 -3.34 1.28
C VAL A 285 -8.93 -2.94 2.38
N GLN A 286 -8.60 -3.85 3.30
CA GLN A 286 -7.58 -3.61 4.34
C GLN A 286 -6.15 -3.50 3.77
N GLU A 287 -5.88 -4.05 2.58
CA GLU A 287 -4.60 -3.89 1.88
C GLU A 287 -4.60 -2.65 0.99
N GLU A 288 -5.73 -2.38 0.34
CA GLU A 288 -5.89 -1.32 -0.66
C GLU A 288 -6.02 0.07 -0.04
N ALA A 289 -6.93 0.24 0.93
CA ALA A 289 -7.26 1.54 1.50
C ALA A 289 -6.09 2.27 2.18
N PRO A 290 -5.14 1.59 2.87
CA PRO A 290 -3.94 2.23 3.39
C PRO A 290 -3.11 2.96 2.33
N SER A 291 -3.05 2.48 1.09
CA SER A 291 -2.34 3.17 -0.01
C SER A 291 -2.94 4.54 -0.34
N LEU A 292 -4.21 4.74 -0.01
CA LEU A 292 -4.98 5.95 -0.32
C LEU A 292 -4.96 6.97 0.82
N GLY A 293 -4.20 6.69 1.89
CA GLY A 293 -4.17 7.51 3.10
C GLY A 293 -5.53 7.59 3.79
N LYS A 294 -6.33 6.53 3.71
CA LYS A 294 -7.68 6.48 4.31
C LYS A 294 -7.68 5.65 5.58
N PRO A 295 -8.11 6.21 6.72
CA PRO A 295 -8.32 5.43 7.93
C PRO A 295 -9.35 4.31 7.69
N VAL A 296 -9.03 3.10 8.15
CA VAL A 296 -9.90 1.93 8.03
C VAL A 296 -10.28 1.40 9.40
N LEU A 297 -11.59 1.35 9.67
CA LEU A 297 -12.14 0.67 10.82
C LEU A 297 -12.60 -0.74 10.41
N VAL A 298 -11.94 -1.75 10.97
CA VAL A 298 -12.18 -3.16 10.62
C VAL A 298 -13.30 -3.73 11.48
N LEU A 299 -14.41 -4.07 10.83
CA LEU A 299 -15.65 -4.58 11.41
C LEU A 299 -15.57 -6.09 11.71
N ARG A 300 -14.51 -6.51 12.40
CA ARG A 300 -14.21 -7.90 12.77
C ARG A 300 -13.52 -7.92 14.14
N ASP A 301 -13.57 -9.06 14.81
CA ASP A 301 -12.85 -9.26 16.08
C ASP A 301 -11.36 -9.58 15.87
N SER A 302 -10.97 -9.96 14.65
CA SER A 302 -9.59 -10.26 14.27
C SER A 302 -9.32 -9.98 12.78
N THR A 303 -8.05 -9.91 12.41
CA THR A 303 -7.62 -9.71 11.02
C THR A 303 -6.38 -10.54 10.68
N GLU A 304 -6.35 -11.06 9.46
CA GLU A 304 -5.20 -11.66 8.77
C GLU A 304 -4.22 -10.61 8.21
N ARG A 305 -4.39 -9.33 8.54
CA ARG A 305 -3.55 -8.18 8.12
C ARG A 305 -2.96 -7.45 9.34
N PRO A 306 -2.18 -8.14 10.19
CA PRO A 306 -1.59 -7.53 11.37
C PRO A 306 -0.65 -6.36 11.04
N GLU A 307 -0.09 -6.31 9.82
CA GLU A 307 0.80 -5.25 9.36
C GLU A 307 0.07 -3.90 9.30
N GLY A 308 -1.14 -3.84 8.75
CA GLY A 308 -1.91 -2.60 8.71
C GLY A 308 -2.35 -2.12 10.10
N VAL A 309 -2.59 -3.05 11.02
CA VAL A 309 -2.88 -2.71 12.44
C VAL A 309 -1.64 -2.15 13.13
N LYS A 310 -0.49 -2.80 12.96
CA LYS A 310 0.80 -2.33 13.53
C LYS A 310 1.23 -0.99 12.94
N ALA A 311 0.98 -0.77 11.66
CA ALA A 311 1.28 0.49 10.99
C ALA A 311 0.37 1.63 11.43
N GLY A 312 -0.79 1.33 12.04
CA GLY A 312 -1.77 2.33 12.47
C GLY A 312 -2.75 2.76 11.38
N THR A 313 -2.67 2.20 10.17
CA THR A 313 -3.62 2.48 9.07
C THR A 313 -4.97 1.78 9.28
N LEU A 314 -4.96 0.64 9.99
CA LEU A 314 -6.15 -0.15 10.33
C LEU A 314 -6.40 -0.14 11.84
N LYS A 315 -7.66 -0.07 12.25
CA LYS A 315 -8.09 -0.30 13.64
C LYS A 315 -9.14 -1.39 13.68
N VAL A 316 -8.84 -2.51 14.35
CA VAL A 316 -9.81 -3.59 14.59
C VAL A 316 -10.73 -3.19 15.72
N ILE A 317 -12.04 -3.08 15.43
CA ILE A 317 -13.03 -2.50 16.35
C ILE A 317 -14.12 -3.49 16.77
N GLY A 318 -14.13 -4.71 16.22
CA GLY A 318 -15.20 -5.67 16.47
C GLY A 318 -16.49 -5.27 15.78
N THR A 319 -17.62 -5.67 16.37
CA THR A 319 -18.95 -5.54 15.76
C THR A 319 -20.04 -5.05 16.71
N SER A 320 -19.68 -4.64 17.93
CA SER A 320 -20.65 -4.05 18.85
C SER A 320 -21.08 -2.66 18.39
N GLU A 321 -22.32 -2.29 18.68
CA GLU A 321 -22.88 -0.99 18.28
C GLU A 321 -22.05 0.16 18.87
N ASP A 322 -21.74 0.09 20.17
CA ASP A 322 -20.96 1.10 20.87
C ASP A 322 -19.55 1.24 20.30
N ALA A 323 -18.82 0.13 20.07
CA ALA A 323 -17.45 0.21 19.55
C ALA A 323 -17.39 0.77 18.14
N VAL A 324 -18.35 0.40 17.27
CA VAL A 324 -18.44 0.94 15.90
C VAL A 324 -18.77 2.44 15.95
N PHE A 325 -19.71 2.84 16.80
CA PHE A 325 -20.09 4.24 16.96
C PHE A 325 -18.94 5.08 17.51
N GLU A 326 -18.36 4.70 18.65
CA GLU A 326 -17.29 5.43 19.33
C GLU A 326 -16.03 5.57 18.47
N ALA A 327 -15.60 4.50 17.80
CA ALA A 327 -14.42 4.55 16.94
C ALA A 327 -14.65 5.43 15.70
N THR A 328 -15.86 5.42 15.14
CA THR A 328 -16.22 6.30 14.01
C THR A 328 -16.30 7.75 14.45
N GLN A 329 -16.96 8.03 15.57
CA GLN A 329 -17.03 9.36 16.18
C GLN A 329 -15.64 9.92 16.45
N GLN A 330 -14.74 9.13 17.04
CA GLN A 330 -13.38 9.57 17.34
C GLN A 330 -12.66 10.09 16.09
N LEU A 331 -12.76 9.39 14.96
CA LEU A 331 -12.15 9.83 13.71
C LEU A 331 -12.87 11.00 13.04
N LEU A 332 -14.13 11.25 13.37
CA LEU A 332 -14.88 12.41 12.89
C LEU A 332 -14.63 13.67 13.73
N GLU A 333 -14.22 13.54 14.98
CA GLU A 333 -14.08 14.67 15.92
C GLU A 333 -12.62 14.99 16.30
N ASP A 334 -11.73 14.01 16.28
CA ASP A 334 -10.32 14.17 16.63
C ASP A 334 -9.43 14.15 15.38
N GLU A 335 -9.10 15.34 14.89
CA GLU A 335 -8.21 15.53 13.73
C GLU A 335 -6.82 14.90 13.94
N SER A 336 -6.31 14.84 15.17
CA SER A 336 -5.01 14.22 15.45
C SER A 336 -5.07 12.71 15.30
N GLN A 337 -6.12 12.07 15.81
CA GLN A 337 -6.31 10.62 15.64
C GLN A 337 -6.58 10.26 14.18
N TYR A 338 -7.34 11.09 13.47
CA TYR A 338 -7.52 10.94 12.03
C TYR A 338 -6.18 11.02 11.30
N ALA A 339 -5.40 12.10 11.54
CA ALA A 339 -4.10 12.31 10.89
C ALA A 339 -3.13 11.15 11.14
N LYS A 340 -3.06 10.64 12.38
CA LYS A 340 -2.24 9.47 12.73
C LYS A 340 -2.56 8.25 11.88
N MET A 341 -3.84 8.00 11.58
CA MET A 341 -4.25 6.86 10.75
C MET A 341 -4.11 7.13 9.25
N SER A 342 -4.41 8.35 8.80
CA SER A 342 -4.37 8.71 7.37
C SER A 342 -2.94 8.90 6.84
N GLU A 343 -2.02 9.34 7.70
CA GLU A 343 -0.61 9.57 7.36
C GLU A 343 0.28 8.37 7.75
N ALA A 344 -0.29 7.36 8.40
CA ALA A 344 0.41 6.13 8.70
C ALA A 344 0.91 5.46 7.41
N ARG A 345 2.13 4.93 7.48
CA ARG A 345 2.81 4.35 6.31
C ARG A 345 2.05 3.09 5.86
N ASN A 346 1.85 2.96 4.55
CA ASN A 346 1.32 1.73 4.01
C ASN A 346 2.38 0.61 4.08
N PRO A 347 2.16 -0.48 4.84
CA PRO A 347 3.13 -1.56 4.98
C PRO A 347 3.21 -2.48 3.74
N TYR A 348 2.35 -2.28 2.75
CA TYR A 348 2.28 -3.09 1.52
C TYR A 348 3.10 -2.49 0.35
N GLY A 349 3.85 -1.40 0.60
CA GLY A 349 4.90 -0.77 -0.23
C GLY A 349 5.96 -0.07 0.67
N GLY A 350 7.01 0.58 0.16
CA GLY A 350 7.98 1.24 1.06
C GLY A 350 9.37 1.63 0.55
N PRO A 351 10.31 1.94 1.47
CA PRO A 351 11.68 2.40 1.18
C PRO A 351 12.46 1.50 0.20
N ASP A 352 12.23 0.19 0.23
CA ASP A 352 12.88 -0.75 -0.69
C ASP A 352 12.53 -0.48 -2.16
N MET A 353 11.28 -0.07 -2.45
CA MET A 353 10.88 0.35 -3.79
C MET A 353 11.54 1.67 -4.18
N ALA A 354 11.65 2.61 -3.23
CA ALA A 354 12.32 3.88 -3.45
C ALA A 354 13.82 3.67 -3.73
N VAL A 355 14.48 2.83 -2.95
CA VAL A 355 15.88 2.43 -3.14
C VAL A 355 16.06 1.84 -4.54
N LYS A 356 15.31 0.80 -4.90
CA LYS A 356 15.40 0.17 -6.23
C LYS A 356 15.17 1.16 -7.37
N SER A 357 14.24 2.10 -7.19
CA SER A 357 13.93 3.13 -8.20
C SER A 357 15.10 4.09 -8.40
N VAL A 358 15.72 4.54 -7.30
CA VAL A 358 16.90 5.42 -7.35
C VAL A 358 18.12 4.67 -7.86
N GLU A 359 18.37 3.44 -7.43
CA GLU A 359 19.46 2.59 -7.94
C GLU A 359 19.33 2.38 -9.45
N LYS A 360 18.12 2.10 -9.95
CA LYS A 360 17.86 1.94 -11.39
C LYS A 360 18.07 3.24 -12.17
N LEU A 361 17.70 4.38 -11.59
CA LEU A 361 17.86 5.69 -12.22
C LEU A 361 19.32 6.13 -12.27
N MET A 362 20.05 5.89 -11.18
CA MET A 362 21.41 6.41 -10.98
C MET A 362 22.50 5.42 -11.36
N ASP A 363 22.17 4.13 -11.48
CA ASP A 363 23.13 3.03 -11.64
C ASP A 363 24.21 3.05 -10.54
N VAL A 364 23.78 3.33 -9.30
CA VAL A 364 24.60 3.42 -8.10
C VAL A 364 23.91 2.61 -7.00
N PRO A 365 24.61 1.69 -6.31
CA PRO A 365 24.05 0.93 -5.20
C PRO A 365 23.75 1.84 -4.00
N ILE A 366 22.65 1.57 -3.30
CA ILE A 366 22.33 2.19 -2.02
C ILE A 366 22.47 1.13 -0.94
N ASP A 367 23.57 1.19 -0.19
CA ASP A 367 23.86 0.21 0.86
C ASP A 367 22.87 0.32 2.03
N HIS A 368 22.49 1.55 2.37
CA HIS A 368 21.61 1.83 3.49
C HIS A 368 20.61 2.95 3.21
N TYR A 369 19.44 2.87 3.85
CA TYR A 369 18.43 3.92 3.84
C TYR A 369 18.03 4.29 5.26
N ALA A 370 17.64 5.54 5.48
CA ALA A 370 16.93 5.96 6.67
C ALA A 370 15.71 6.80 6.25
N SER A 371 14.55 6.46 6.80
CA SER A 371 13.27 7.13 6.54
C SER A 371 12.70 7.65 7.85
N ILE A 372 12.65 8.97 7.98
CA ILE A 372 12.26 9.68 9.21
C ILE A 372 10.90 10.34 8.99
N ASN A 373 9.97 10.16 9.94
CA ASN A 373 8.72 10.93 9.94
C ASN A 373 8.98 12.42 10.27
N MET A 374 8.35 13.33 9.53
CA MET A 374 8.48 14.79 9.74
C MET A 374 7.97 15.24 11.11
N ASP A 375 6.98 14.57 11.69
CA ASP A 375 6.51 14.90 13.04
C ASP A 375 7.57 14.53 14.10
N SER A 376 8.37 13.50 13.84
CA SER A 376 9.49 13.12 14.71
C SER A 376 10.65 14.11 14.62
N VAL A 377 10.83 14.75 13.47
CA VAL A 377 11.79 15.86 13.34
C VAL A 377 11.36 17.02 14.24
N SER A 378 10.05 17.33 14.33
CA SER A 378 9.52 18.33 15.26
C SER A 378 9.83 17.96 16.71
N THR A 379 9.48 16.74 17.13
CA THR A 379 9.76 16.27 18.51
C THR A 379 11.24 16.32 18.84
N LEU A 380 12.10 15.89 17.92
CA LEU A 380 13.54 15.94 18.09
C LEU A 380 14.05 17.37 18.27
N ILE A 381 13.54 18.31 17.48
CA ILE A 381 13.90 19.73 17.58
C ILE A 381 13.54 20.27 18.96
N ASP A 382 12.37 19.92 19.49
CA ASP A 382 11.95 20.35 20.82
C ASP A 382 12.86 19.76 21.92
N GLU A 383 13.22 18.48 21.84
CA GLU A 383 14.13 17.80 22.78
C GLU A 383 15.56 18.39 22.81
N ILE A 384 16.03 18.90 21.67
CA ILE A 384 17.33 19.59 21.58
C ILE A 384 17.23 21.10 21.85
N ASN A 385 16.09 21.58 22.38
CA ASN A 385 15.80 22.99 22.66
C ASN A 385 15.87 23.87 21.41
N GLY A 386 15.17 23.48 20.35
CA GLY A 386 15.07 24.22 19.08
C GLY A 386 16.27 24.06 18.15
N VAL A 387 16.20 24.63 16.96
CA VAL A 387 17.31 24.65 15.99
C VAL A 387 17.49 26.03 15.38
N ASP A 388 18.73 26.31 15.00
CA ASP A 388 19.13 27.57 14.42
C ASP A 388 19.26 27.43 12.90
N VAL A 389 18.38 28.10 12.15
CA VAL A 389 18.33 27.99 10.68
C VAL A 389 18.32 29.38 10.04
N VAL A 390 19.13 29.56 8.99
CA VAL A 390 19.10 30.79 8.18
C VAL A 390 18.06 30.61 7.08
N SER A 391 17.06 31.49 7.01
CA SER A 391 16.00 31.37 6.00
C SER A 391 16.54 31.57 4.58
N ASN A 392 16.09 30.74 3.65
CA ASN A 392 16.44 30.82 2.23
C ASN A 392 15.48 31.70 1.40
N GLY A 393 14.41 32.23 1.99
CA GLY A 393 13.40 33.03 1.30
C GLY A 393 12.63 33.97 2.22
N ASP A 394 11.93 34.93 1.60
CA ASP A 394 11.03 35.87 2.27
C ASP A 394 9.60 35.35 2.13
N PHE A 395 9.01 34.82 3.19
CA PHE A 395 7.64 34.30 3.16
C PHE A 395 6.99 34.29 4.54
N LYS A 396 5.66 34.26 4.54
CA LYS A 396 4.85 34.15 5.75
C LYS A 396 4.00 32.89 5.67
N VAL A 397 3.98 32.11 6.75
CA VAL A 397 3.15 30.92 6.90
C VAL A 397 2.55 30.91 8.30
N ARG A 398 1.23 30.75 8.42
CA ARG A 398 0.51 30.94 9.69
C ARG A 398 0.90 32.28 10.35
N ASP A 399 1.40 32.24 11.58
CA ASP A 399 1.85 33.39 12.35
C ASP A 399 3.37 33.64 12.25
N TYR A 400 4.11 32.80 11.50
CA TYR A 400 5.56 32.89 11.35
C TYR A 400 5.95 33.71 10.11
N VAL A 401 6.95 34.57 10.27
CA VAL A 401 7.54 35.38 9.20
C VAL A 401 9.00 35.00 9.06
N PHE A 402 9.38 34.52 7.87
CA PHE A 402 10.74 34.16 7.54
C PHE A 402 11.30 35.19 6.56
N GLU A 403 12.49 35.71 6.87
CA GLU A 403 13.16 36.70 6.05
C GLU A 403 14.48 36.14 5.53
N LYS A 404 14.71 36.24 4.22
CA LYS A 404 15.86 35.67 3.55
C LYS A 404 17.15 36.18 4.16
N GLY A 405 18.04 35.25 4.53
CA GLY A 405 19.33 35.57 5.15
C GLY A 405 19.28 35.88 6.64
N LYS A 406 18.08 35.98 7.26
CA LYS A 406 17.97 36.08 8.72
C LYS A 406 18.04 34.71 9.37
N LYS A 407 18.68 34.66 10.54
CA LYS A 407 18.76 33.48 11.38
C LYS A 407 17.54 33.43 12.30
N HIS A 408 16.87 32.28 12.32
CA HIS A 408 15.70 31.99 13.16
C HIS A 408 16.05 30.84 14.11
N HIS A 409 15.63 30.99 15.37
CA HIS A 409 15.70 29.90 16.35
C HIS A 409 14.32 29.27 16.45
N MET A 410 14.16 28.10 15.82
CA MET A 410 12.87 27.46 15.60
C MET A 410 12.64 26.33 16.61
N ASN A 411 11.45 26.28 17.21
CA ASN A 411 10.96 25.07 17.89
C ASN A 411 10.38 24.07 16.87
N GLY A 412 9.85 22.94 17.33
CA GLY A 412 9.33 21.88 16.48
C GLY A 412 8.23 22.35 15.51
N ASP A 413 7.22 23.07 16.01
CA ASP A 413 6.11 23.56 15.17
C ASP A 413 6.57 24.63 14.17
N GLU A 414 7.42 25.58 14.57
CA GLU A 414 7.97 26.61 13.67
C GLU A 414 8.85 25.98 12.58
N ALA A 415 9.69 25.01 12.95
CA ALA A 415 10.52 24.29 12.00
C ALA A 415 9.67 23.47 11.02
N LEU A 416 8.60 22.83 11.50
CA LEU A 416 7.67 22.08 10.65
C LEU A 416 6.93 23.00 9.67
N ALA A 417 6.49 24.18 10.13
CA ALA A 417 5.87 25.19 9.28
C ALA A 417 6.87 25.70 8.21
N PHE A 418 8.12 25.95 8.59
CA PHE A 418 9.20 26.33 7.68
C PHE A 418 9.47 25.24 6.61
N MET A 419 9.62 23.98 7.04
CA MET A 419 9.91 22.84 6.16
C MET A 419 8.77 22.46 5.23
N ARG A 420 7.51 22.67 5.63
CA ARG A 420 6.32 22.29 4.82
C ARG A 420 5.85 23.40 3.88
N SER A 421 6.32 24.63 4.05
CA SER A 421 5.96 25.76 3.19
C SER A 421 6.31 25.49 1.73
N ARG A 422 5.38 25.76 0.82
CA ARG A 422 5.49 25.51 -0.63
C ARG A 422 4.69 26.52 -1.44
N LYS A 423 3.46 26.80 -1.02
CA LYS A 423 2.46 27.57 -1.78
C LYS A 423 2.52 29.06 -1.47
N GLU A 424 3.17 29.41 -0.37
CA GLU A 424 3.30 30.77 0.12
C GLU A 424 4.14 31.59 -0.87
N ALA A 425 3.71 32.82 -1.13
CA ALA A 425 4.44 33.73 -1.99
C ALA A 425 5.86 33.95 -1.42
N GLY A 426 6.87 33.74 -2.26
CA GLY A 426 8.29 33.82 -1.87
C GLY A 426 8.89 32.54 -1.28
N ALA A 427 8.10 31.48 -1.06
CA ALA A 427 8.60 30.19 -0.55
C ALA A 427 9.29 29.33 -1.62
N GLY A 428 9.17 29.66 -2.91
CA GLY A 428 9.93 28.99 -3.97
C GLY A 428 9.47 27.57 -4.33
N GLY A 429 8.19 27.24 -4.13
CA GLY A 429 7.61 25.97 -4.59
C GLY A 429 8.23 24.73 -3.95
N ASP A 430 8.26 23.63 -4.70
CA ASP A 430 8.81 22.34 -4.23
C ASP A 430 10.32 22.37 -4.03
N GLU A 431 11.07 23.05 -4.91
CA GLU A 431 12.52 23.23 -4.77
C GLU A 431 12.86 23.99 -3.48
N GLY A 432 12.14 25.09 -3.22
CA GLY A 432 12.29 25.86 -2.00
C GLY A 432 11.97 25.03 -0.75
N ARG A 433 10.93 24.19 -0.83
CA ARG A 433 10.54 23.27 0.26
C ARG A 433 11.63 22.25 0.56
N GLN A 434 12.16 21.59 -0.47
CA GLN A 434 13.26 20.61 -0.34
C GLN A 434 14.51 21.25 0.27
N ALA A 435 14.89 22.45 -0.21
CA ALA A 435 16.02 23.19 0.35
C ALA A 435 15.83 23.51 1.85
N ARG A 436 14.61 23.86 2.27
CA ARG A 436 14.31 24.12 3.70
C ARG A 436 14.35 22.87 4.57
N GLN A 437 13.81 21.76 4.08
CA GLN A 437 13.91 20.47 4.77
C GLN A 437 15.38 20.10 5.02
N GLN A 438 16.25 20.29 4.03
CA GLN A 438 17.68 20.08 4.17
C GLN A 438 18.32 21.00 5.21
N LEU A 439 18.01 22.30 5.18
CA LEU A 439 18.53 23.26 6.16
C LEU A 439 18.18 22.90 7.59
N VAL A 440 16.95 22.42 7.83
CA VAL A 440 16.52 22.00 9.17
C VAL A 440 17.21 20.70 9.59
N ILE A 441 17.26 19.69 8.73
CA ILE A 441 17.95 18.42 9.02
C ILE A 441 19.43 18.67 9.32
N GLU A 442 20.10 19.54 8.55
CA GLU A 442 21.49 19.93 8.79
C GLU A 442 21.66 20.65 10.13
N ALA A 443 20.74 21.57 10.48
CA ALA A 443 20.78 22.26 11.76
C ALA A 443 20.55 21.31 12.95
N VAL A 444 19.65 20.33 12.80
CA VAL A 444 19.43 19.25 13.77
C VAL A 444 20.72 18.44 13.95
N ALA A 445 21.30 17.93 12.86
CA ALA A 445 22.54 17.14 12.91
C ALA A 445 23.68 17.92 13.58
N ASN A 446 23.91 19.16 13.15
CA ASN A 446 24.94 20.05 13.70
C ASN A 446 24.75 20.31 15.20
N LYS A 447 23.51 20.40 15.69
CA LYS A 447 23.23 20.64 17.10
C LYS A 447 23.35 19.36 17.93
N SER A 448 22.88 18.24 17.40
CA SER A 448 22.94 16.92 18.05
C SER A 448 24.36 16.38 18.17
N LEU A 449 25.27 16.76 17.28
CA LEU A 449 26.66 16.29 17.26
C LEU A 449 27.66 17.17 18.02
N LYS A 450 27.18 18.25 18.67
CA LYS A 450 28.04 19.04 19.55
C LYS A 450 28.43 18.23 20.79
N PRO A 451 29.68 18.37 21.30
CA PRO A 451 30.13 17.65 22.50
C PRO A 451 29.22 17.82 23.73
N SER A 452 28.53 18.96 23.82
CA SER A 452 27.55 19.26 24.89
C SER A 452 26.25 18.44 24.83
N SER A 453 25.94 17.84 23.68
CA SER A 453 24.70 17.07 23.43
C SER A 453 24.89 15.56 23.64
N ILE A 454 26.14 15.10 23.80
CA ILE A 454 26.52 13.69 23.99
C ILE A 454 25.72 12.98 25.10
N PRO A 455 25.45 13.58 26.28
CA PRO A 455 24.71 12.88 27.34
C PRO A 455 23.24 12.63 27.01
N LYS A 456 22.67 13.35 26.04
CA LYS A 456 21.25 13.29 25.67
C LYS A 456 20.99 12.42 24.43
N ILE A 457 22.03 11.87 23.83
CA ILE A 457 21.92 11.24 22.51
C ILE A 457 21.12 9.93 22.55
N ASN A 458 21.23 9.15 23.63
CA ASN A 458 20.41 7.96 23.80
C ASN A 458 18.93 8.34 23.94
N THR A 459 18.62 9.39 24.71
CA THR A 459 17.25 9.92 24.83
C THR A 459 16.70 10.43 23.49
N ILE A 460 17.57 11.03 22.66
CA ILE A 460 17.25 11.44 21.29
C ILE A 460 16.94 10.22 20.41
N PHE A 461 17.78 9.17 20.47
CA PHE A 461 17.57 7.94 19.71
C PHE A 461 16.29 7.21 20.17
N ASP A 462 16.09 7.06 21.48
CA ASP A 462 14.88 6.46 22.07
C ASP A 462 13.61 7.23 21.65
N ALA A 463 13.68 8.56 21.55
CA ALA A 463 12.55 9.40 21.13
C ALA A 463 12.20 9.28 19.64
N VAL A 464 13.13 8.81 18.80
CA VAL A 464 12.91 8.67 17.35
C VAL A 464 12.90 7.21 16.87
N GLU A 465 13.26 6.24 17.72
CA GLU A 465 13.36 4.81 17.40
C GLU A 465 12.05 4.28 16.79
N ASP A 466 10.91 4.62 17.40
CA ASP A 466 9.59 4.20 16.91
C ASP A 466 9.18 4.84 15.56
N ASN A 467 9.95 5.82 15.06
CA ASN A 467 9.59 6.65 13.91
C ASN A 467 10.66 6.76 12.82
N VAL A 468 11.79 6.08 12.98
CA VAL A 468 12.87 5.98 12.00
C VAL A 468 12.91 4.56 11.47
N GLN A 469 12.66 4.38 10.19
CA GLN A 469 12.88 3.10 9.52
C GLN A 469 14.23 3.14 8.83
N THR A 470 15.13 2.24 9.21
CA THR A 470 16.45 2.12 8.59
C THR A 470 16.86 0.66 8.55
N ASN A 471 17.68 0.30 7.57
CA ASN A 471 18.37 -0.98 7.54
C ASN A 471 19.76 -0.90 8.20
N LEU A 472 20.12 0.24 8.79
CA LEU A 472 21.34 0.40 9.58
C LEU A 472 21.21 -0.30 10.93
N SER A 473 22.19 -1.12 11.27
CA SER A 473 22.39 -1.63 12.62
C SER A 473 22.80 -0.51 13.58
N LEU A 474 22.60 -0.73 14.89
CA LEU A 474 23.11 0.16 15.93
C LEU A 474 24.63 0.36 15.85
N THR A 475 25.37 -0.63 15.36
CA THR A 475 26.82 -0.54 15.17
C THR A 475 27.14 0.42 14.01
N GLU A 476 26.51 0.25 12.85
CA GLU A 476 26.71 1.13 11.69
C GLU A 476 26.26 2.56 11.98
N LEU A 477 25.18 2.76 12.74
CA LEU A 477 24.77 4.08 13.22
C LEU A 477 25.84 4.73 14.11
N ASN A 478 26.50 3.94 14.97
CA ASN A 478 27.59 4.42 15.80
C ASN A 478 28.86 4.73 14.99
N ASP A 479 29.14 3.96 13.95
CA ASP A 479 30.29 4.18 13.05
C ASP A 479 30.09 5.47 12.24
N ILE A 480 28.89 5.65 11.65
CA ILE A 480 28.51 6.91 10.98
C ILE A 480 28.68 8.10 11.95
N ARG A 481 28.30 7.94 13.22
CA ARG A 481 28.44 8.99 14.23
C ARG A 481 29.91 9.30 14.55
N SER A 482 30.75 8.29 14.76
CA SER A 482 32.16 8.52 15.10
C SER A 482 32.93 9.22 13.98
N ASP A 483 32.55 8.95 12.73
CA ASP A 483 33.21 9.50 11.55
C ASP A 483 32.51 10.75 10.98
N TYR A 484 31.35 11.14 11.52
CA TYR A 484 30.52 12.21 10.97
C TYR A 484 31.26 13.55 10.85
N GLN A 485 32.03 13.95 11.87
CA GLN A 485 32.74 15.24 11.83
C GLN A 485 33.76 15.30 10.68
N SER A 486 34.43 14.18 10.38
CA SER A 486 35.33 14.06 9.24
C SER A 486 34.57 13.97 7.91
N ALA A 487 33.42 13.30 7.89
CA ALA A 487 32.54 13.22 6.72
C ALA A 487 31.94 14.59 6.34
N GLN A 488 31.63 15.45 7.32
CA GLN A 488 31.03 16.76 7.10
C GLN A 488 31.91 17.69 6.27
N GLU A 489 33.24 17.56 6.36
CA GLU A 489 34.20 18.34 5.56
C GLU A 489 34.26 17.92 4.08
N THR A 490 33.61 16.81 3.69
CA THR A 490 33.73 16.19 2.35
C THR A 490 32.39 15.92 1.66
N VAL A 491 31.29 16.52 2.12
CA VAL A 491 29.96 16.31 1.53
C VAL A 491 29.84 17.02 0.17
N ASN A 492 29.91 16.24 -0.91
CA ASN A 492 29.55 16.70 -2.26
C ASN A 492 28.04 16.57 -2.47
N ARG A 493 27.39 17.66 -2.89
CA ARG A 493 25.95 17.68 -3.17
C ARG A 493 25.71 17.84 -4.66
N HIS A 494 24.87 16.96 -5.20
CA HIS A 494 24.37 17.06 -6.56
C HIS A 494 22.84 17.05 -6.55
N THR A 495 22.24 17.80 -7.48
CA THR A 495 20.79 17.81 -7.71
C THR A 495 20.57 17.34 -9.13
N LEU A 496 19.74 16.31 -9.29
CA LEU A 496 19.40 15.84 -10.62
C LEU A 496 18.63 16.94 -11.36
N ASN A 497 19.09 17.27 -12.55
CA ASN A 497 18.36 18.10 -13.48
C ASN A 497 17.20 17.31 -14.06
N GLY A 498 16.07 17.95 -14.29
CA GLY A 498 14.92 17.33 -14.90
C GLY A 498 13.72 18.24 -14.91
N GLU A 499 12.65 17.77 -15.53
CA GLU A 499 11.40 18.50 -15.62
C GLU A 499 10.30 17.70 -14.96
N ASN A 500 9.56 18.36 -14.08
CA ASN A 500 8.30 17.80 -13.59
C ASN A 500 7.27 17.97 -14.71
N THR A 501 6.84 16.87 -15.33
CA THR A 501 5.73 16.89 -16.28
C THR A 501 4.63 15.97 -15.79
N MET A 502 3.40 16.34 -16.15
CA MET A 502 2.28 15.44 -16.03
C MET A 502 2.37 14.44 -17.18
N GLY A 503 2.42 13.15 -16.87
CA GLY A 503 2.34 12.08 -17.86
C GLY A 503 0.96 12.01 -18.49
N ASP A 504 0.82 11.24 -19.57
CA ASP A 504 -0.47 11.01 -20.25
C ASP A 504 -1.49 10.28 -19.35
N ASP A 505 -1.04 9.75 -18.21
CA ASP A 505 -1.82 9.13 -17.14
C ASP A 505 -2.25 10.11 -16.03
N GLY A 506 -1.90 11.40 -16.16
CA GLY A 506 -2.23 12.43 -15.17
C GLY A 506 -1.30 12.47 -13.95
N LEU A 507 -0.29 11.59 -13.87
CA LEU A 507 0.65 11.58 -12.76
C LEU A 507 1.80 12.56 -12.99
N TYR A 508 2.23 13.23 -11.93
CA TYR A 508 3.43 14.06 -11.97
C TYR A 508 4.68 13.19 -11.91
N TYR A 509 5.40 13.10 -13.02
CA TYR A 509 6.70 12.46 -13.08
C TYR A 509 7.80 13.52 -13.08
N PHE A 510 8.85 13.25 -12.33
CA PHE A 510 10.13 13.88 -12.57
C PHE A 510 10.80 13.15 -13.73
N TYR A 511 10.88 13.78 -14.90
CA TYR A 511 11.67 13.27 -16.02
C TYR A 511 13.11 13.75 -15.84
N PRO A 512 14.06 12.84 -15.57
CA PRO A 512 15.45 13.22 -15.46
C PRO A 512 15.93 13.77 -16.80
N GLY A 513 16.54 14.94 -16.76
CA GLY A 513 17.30 15.49 -17.89
C GLY A 513 18.67 14.83 -18.02
N ASP A 514 19.59 15.50 -18.71
CA ASP A 514 20.98 15.05 -18.77
C ASP A 514 21.65 15.16 -17.40
N ASN A 515 21.88 14.00 -16.79
CA ASN A 515 22.52 13.82 -15.50
C ASN A 515 23.79 12.97 -15.59
N GLU A 516 24.32 12.72 -16.81
CA GLU A 516 25.48 11.83 -17.00
C GLU A 516 26.68 12.26 -16.17
N LYS A 517 26.92 13.58 -16.08
CA LYS A 517 28.00 14.12 -15.26
C LYS A 517 27.79 13.85 -13.77
N ILE A 518 26.58 14.01 -13.26
CA ILE A 518 26.27 13.78 -11.84
C ILE A 518 26.42 12.29 -11.51
N ILE A 519 25.88 11.43 -12.37
CA ILE A 519 26.00 9.97 -12.24
C ILE A 519 27.47 9.56 -12.24
N LYS A 520 28.26 10.10 -13.18
CA LYS A 520 29.70 9.86 -13.26
C LYS A 520 30.44 10.33 -12.00
N ASP A 521 30.17 11.56 -11.54
CA ASP A 521 30.80 12.10 -10.33
C ASP A 521 30.48 11.21 -9.11
N TYR A 522 29.26 10.68 -8.99
CA TYR A 522 28.90 9.70 -7.95
C TYR A 522 29.67 8.39 -8.09
N LYS A 523 29.73 7.82 -9.29
CA LYS A 523 30.46 6.57 -9.55
C LYS A 523 31.95 6.70 -9.29
N ASP A 524 32.56 7.81 -9.69
CA ASP A 524 33.97 8.13 -9.44
C ASP A 524 34.23 8.25 -7.92
N ASN A 525 33.37 8.96 -7.19
CA ASN A 525 33.48 9.12 -5.73
C ASN A 525 33.34 7.80 -4.98
N LEU A 526 32.40 6.95 -5.41
CA LEU A 526 32.16 5.62 -4.84
C LEU A 526 33.11 4.54 -5.39
N LYS A 527 33.98 4.89 -6.36
CA LYS A 527 34.92 3.99 -7.03
C LYS A 527 34.24 2.79 -7.70
N LEU A 528 33.07 3.00 -8.29
CA LEU A 528 32.23 1.97 -8.90
C LEU A 528 32.64 1.62 -10.35
N ASP A 529 33.39 2.48 -11.03
CA ASP A 529 33.90 2.24 -12.40
C ASP A 529 35.17 1.34 -12.44
N LYS A 530 35.25 0.32 -11.57
CA LYS A 530 36.38 -0.63 -11.51
C LYS A 530 36.00 -2.06 -11.84
#